data_AF-A0A7X8NU30-F1
#
_entry.id   AF-A0A7X8NU30-F1
#
_cell.length_a   1.000
_cell.length_b   1.000
_cell.length_c   1.000
_cell.angle_alpha   90.00
_cell.angle_beta   90.00
_cell.angle_gamma   90.00
#
_symmetry.space_group_name_H-M   'P 1'
#
loop_
_entity.id
_entity.type
_entity.pdbx_description
1 polymer ?
#
loop_
_entity_poly.entity_id
_entity_poly.type
_entity_poly.pdbx_seq_one_letter_code
_entity_poly.pdbx_strand_id
1 'polypeptide(L)'
;MKLTILLFISFILSACTDRDADPHDKLMNRIEEQLVLPQGAEPISKYDRFYTRDGKIVVGTLVFGKSGSRSWVKSISDLPQVFDGGCGVINVRYNPKSDTVENVHCNGVA
;
A
#
# COMPACT_ATOMS: atom_id res chain seq x y z
N MET A 1 -51.90 38.22 4.26
CA MET A 1 -50.75 38.97 4.79
C MET A 1 -49.52 38.09 4.64
N LYS A 2 -48.50 38.56 3.92
CA LYS A 2 -47.25 37.85 3.62
C LYS A 2 -46.30 37.89 4.84
N LEU A 3 -45.35 36.94 4.86
CA LEU A 3 -43.92 37.12 5.18
C LEU A 3 -43.40 36.82 6.61
N THR A 4 -42.78 35.63 6.76
CA THR A 4 -41.53 35.36 7.51
C THR A 4 -41.06 33.95 7.09
N ILE A 5 -40.15 33.70 6.14
CA ILE A 5 -38.70 33.98 6.02
C ILE A 5 -37.83 33.28 7.11
N LEU A 6 -36.92 32.41 6.60
CA LEU A 6 -35.58 32.00 7.05
C LEU A 6 -35.36 30.69 7.86
N LEU A 7 -34.58 29.81 7.20
CA LEU A 7 -33.46 28.99 7.70
C LEU A 7 -33.76 27.77 8.58
N PHE A 8 -34.09 26.65 7.92
CA PHE A 8 -33.66 25.31 8.37
C PHE A 8 -32.51 24.82 7.48
N ILE A 9 -31.39 25.54 7.50
CA ILE A 9 -30.10 25.01 7.04
C ILE A 9 -29.29 24.77 8.30
N SER A 10 -29.29 23.53 8.79
CA SER A 10 -28.34 23.13 9.81
C SER A 10 -27.97 21.66 9.68
N PHE A 11 -26.69 21.49 9.37
CA PHE A 11 -25.83 20.46 9.95
C PHE A 11 -26.09 19.02 9.51
N ILE A 12 -25.82 18.75 8.22
CA ILE A 12 -25.18 17.48 7.88
C ILE A 12 -23.69 17.66 8.19
N LEU A 13 -23.32 17.48 9.46
CA LEU A 13 -21.93 17.17 9.81
C LEU A 13 -21.61 15.86 9.10
N SER A 14 -20.81 15.98 8.05
CA SER A 14 -20.12 14.87 7.42
C SER A 14 -19.33 14.15 8.51
N ALA A 15 -19.92 13.09 9.08
CA ALA A 15 -19.19 12.13 9.87
C ALA A 15 -18.26 11.42 8.89
N CYS A 16 -17.08 11.98 8.69
CA CYS A 16 -15.92 11.19 8.32
C CYS A 16 -15.71 10.23 9.49
N THR A 17 -16.43 9.10 9.48
CA THR A 17 -16.04 7.96 10.28
C THR A 17 -14.69 7.56 9.74
N ASP A 18 -13.63 7.98 10.44
CA ASP A 18 -12.36 7.28 10.42
C ASP A 18 -12.68 5.87 10.89
N ARG A 19 -13.02 4.98 9.95
CA ARG A 19 -12.92 3.55 10.21
C ARG A 19 -11.48 3.38 10.69
N ASP A 20 -11.30 2.95 11.94
CA ASP A 20 -9.98 2.61 12.45
C ASP A 20 -9.25 1.81 11.38
N ALA A 21 -8.27 2.44 10.73
CA ALA A 21 -7.61 1.84 9.59
C ALA A 21 -7.03 0.49 10.04
N ASP A 22 -7.26 -0.55 9.25
CA ASP A 22 -6.78 -1.90 9.52
C ASP A 22 -5.30 -1.81 9.96
N PRO A 23 -4.87 -2.49 11.05
CA PRO A 23 -3.47 -2.44 11.47
C PRO A 23 -2.48 -2.74 10.33
N HIS A 24 -2.87 -3.58 9.37
CA HIS A 24 -2.11 -3.82 8.15
C HIS A 24 -2.08 -2.58 7.26
N ASP A 25 -3.18 -1.85 7.06
CA ASP A 25 -3.19 -0.60 6.27
C ASP A 25 -2.22 0.43 6.86
N LYS A 26 -2.23 0.60 8.18
CA LYS A 26 -1.28 1.53 8.86
C LYS A 26 0.17 1.11 8.64
N LEU A 27 0.46 -0.19 8.65
CA LEU A 27 1.80 -0.71 8.42
C LEU A 27 2.22 -0.62 6.96
N MET A 28 1.32 -0.93 6.02
CA MET A 28 1.55 -0.78 4.58
C MET A 28 1.81 0.68 4.22
N ASN A 29 1.06 1.64 4.79
CA ASN A 29 1.33 3.07 4.59
C ASN A 29 2.75 3.45 5.02
N ARG A 30 3.19 3.04 6.22
CA ARG A 30 4.55 3.31 6.71
C ARG A 30 5.64 2.73 5.80
N ILE A 31 5.42 1.52 5.27
CA ILE A 31 6.35 0.91 4.32
C ILE A 31 6.40 1.76 3.05
N GLU A 32 5.23 2.07 2.47
CA GLU A 32 5.09 2.78 1.20
C GLU A 32 5.62 4.22 1.23
N GLU A 33 5.49 4.90 2.37
CA GLU A 33 6.05 6.24 2.60
C GLU A 33 7.58 6.27 2.56
N GLN A 34 8.24 5.14 2.83
CA GLN A 34 9.70 5.00 2.83
C GLN A 34 10.25 4.40 1.53
N LEU A 35 9.39 3.97 0.60
CA LEU A 35 9.84 3.29 -0.61
C LEU A 35 10.51 4.27 -1.57
N VAL A 36 11.79 4.00 -1.84
CA VAL A 36 12.51 4.53 -3.00
C VAL A 36 12.51 3.45 -4.07
N LEU A 37 11.72 3.65 -5.13
CA LEU A 37 11.64 2.67 -6.20
C LEU A 37 12.92 2.66 -7.05
N PRO A 38 13.41 1.47 -7.44
CA PRO A 38 14.61 1.32 -8.26
C PRO A 38 14.43 1.93 -9.66
N GLN A 39 15.55 2.26 -10.31
CA GLN A 39 15.54 2.77 -11.68
C GLN A 39 14.85 1.78 -12.63
N GLY A 40 13.98 2.30 -13.51
CA GLY A 40 13.20 1.49 -14.44
C GLY A 40 11.87 0.99 -13.87
N ALA A 41 11.58 1.25 -12.60
CA ALA A 41 10.25 1.07 -12.03
C ALA A 41 9.30 2.19 -12.46
N GLU A 42 8.03 1.83 -12.61
CA GLU A 42 6.93 2.75 -12.78
C GLU A 42 6.51 3.36 -11.42
N PRO A 43 5.62 4.37 -11.37
CA PRO A 43 5.08 4.85 -10.10
C PRO A 43 4.43 3.71 -9.30
N ILE A 44 4.57 3.72 -7.97
CA ILE A 44 4.06 2.67 -7.08
C ILE A 44 2.56 2.37 -7.29
N SER A 45 1.77 3.38 -7.66
CA SER A 45 0.34 3.24 -7.95
C SER A 45 0.02 2.34 -9.14
N LYS A 46 1.01 2.01 -9.98
CA LYS A 46 0.91 1.04 -11.08
C LYS A 46 1.17 -0.40 -10.66
N TYR A 47 1.50 -0.65 -9.39
CA TYR A 47 1.80 -1.99 -8.90
C TYR A 47 0.68 -2.48 -8.01
N ASP A 48 0.24 -3.73 -8.21
CA ASP A 48 -0.52 -4.45 -7.20
C ASP A 48 0.46 -4.96 -6.14
N ARG A 49 0.16 -4.71 -4.85
CA ARG A 49 1.14 -4.79 -3.75
C ARG A 49 0.68 -5.81 -2.73
N PHE A 50 1.50 -6.83 -2.55
CA PHE A 50 1.22 -7.95 -1.66
C PHE A 50 2.24 -7.96 -0.55
N TYR A 51 1.79 -7.94 0.69
CA TYR A 51 2.66 -7.93 1.87
C TYR A 51 2.34 -9.12 2.76
N THR A 52 3.35 -9.62 3.45
CA THR A 52 3.17 -10.62 4.51
C THR A 52 4.29 -10.55 5.53
N ARG A 53 4.12 -11.26 6.64
CA ARG A 53 5.12 -11.34 7.70
C ARG A 53 5.97 -12.60 7.52
N ASP A 54 7.28 -12.40 7.45
CA ASP A 54 8.30 -13.45 7.53
C ASP A 54 9.06 -13.32 8.86
N GLY A 55 8.56 -14.01 9.88
CA GLY A 55 9.05 -13.91 11.25
C GLY A 55 8.94 -12.47 11.79
N LYS A 56 10.07 -11.78 11.90
CA LYS A 56 10.15 -10.38 12.38
C LYS A 56 10.17 -9.36 11.26
N ILE A 57 10.33 -9.80 10.01
CA ILE A 57 10.43 -8.95 8.82
C ILE A 57 9.08 -8.93 8.12
N VAL A 58 8.75 -7.81 7.47
CA VAL A 58 7.67 -7.75 6.49
C VAL A 58 8.31 -7.83 5.12
N VAL A 59 7.84 -8.77 4.31
CA VAL A 59 8.24 -8.90 2.92
C VAL A 59 7.09 -8.45 2.03
N GLY A 60 7.43 -7.79 0.92
CA GLY A 60 6.47 -7.32 -0.06
C GLY A 60 6.87 -7.73 -1.47
N THR A 61 5.88 -8.06 -2.29
CA THR A 61 6.03 -8.26 -3.73
C THR A 61 5.07 -7.31 -4.44
N LEU A 62 5.61 -6.40 -5.22
CA LEU A 62 4.88 -5.43 -6.02
C LEU A 62 4.92 -5.92 -7.48
N VAL A 63 3.76 -6.22 -8.04
CA VAL A 63 3.62 -6.73 -9.40
C VAL A 63 3.01 -5.65 -10.27
N PHE A 64 3.65 -5.31 -11.38
CA PHE A 64 3.14 -4.32 -12.31
C PHE A 64 1.77 -4.78 -12.84
N GLY A 65 0.76 -3.96 -12.58
CA GLY A 65 -0.64 -4.32 -12.74
C GLY A 65 -1.50 -3.12 -13.06
N LYS A 66 -2.80 -3.33 -13.17
CA LYS A 66 -3.73 -2.25 -13.54
C LYS A 66 -4.44 -1.62 -12.34
N SER A 67 -4.50 -2.31 -11.20
CA SER A 67 -5.40 -1.88 -10.11
C SER A 67 -4.73 -1.01 -9.06
N GLY A 68 -3.41 -1.13 -8.88
CA GLY A 68 -2.72 -0.45 -7.80
C GLY A 68 -3.19 -0.94 -6.42
N SER A 69 -3.74 -2.15 -6.35
CA SER A 69 -4.37 -2.69 -5.14
C SER A 69 -3.33 -3.04 -4.08
N ARG A 70 -3.79 -3.17 -2.83
CA ARG A 70 -2.95 -3.59 -1.70
C ARG A 70 -3.62 -4.75 -1.00
N SER A 71 -2.83 -5.76 -0.66
CA SER A 71 -3.31 -6.95 0.02
C SER A 71 -2.30 -7.42 1.06
N TRP A 72 -2.80 -7.76 2.25
CA TRP A 72 -2.04 -8.53 3.22
C TRP A 72 -2.34 -10.02 3.03
N VAL A 73 -1.34 -10.80 2.61
CA VAL A 73 -1.47 -12.24 2.38
C VAL A 73 -1.04 -13.04 3.61
N LYS A 74 -1.54 -14.28 3.74
CA LYS A 74 -1.37 -15.06 4.97
C LYS A 74 0.07 -15.50 5.21
N SER A 75 0.80 -15.80 4.15
CA SER A 75 2.15 -16.35 4.22
C SER A 75 2.98 -16.02 2.98
N ILE A 76 4.28 -16.27 3.03
CA ILE A 76 5.22 -16.07 1.92
C ILE A 76 4.82 -16.89 0.69
N SER A 77 4.27 -18.10 0.87
CA SER A 77 3.80 -18.92 -0.25
C SER A 77 2.59 -18.34 -0.98
N ASP A 78 1.89 -17.39 -0.36
CA ASP A 78 0.77 -16.67 -0.99
C ASP A 78 1.21 -15.40 -1.71
N LEU A 79 2.50 -15.04 -1.67
CA LEU A 79 3.03 -13.95 -2.49
C LEU A 79 3.11 -14.38 -3.96
N PRO A 80 2.86 -13.47 -4.91
CA PRO A 80 3.05 -13.76 -6.32
C PRO A 80 4.48 -14.23 -6.61
N GLN A 81 4.60 -15.44 -7.16
CA GLN A 81 5.87 -15.94 -7.67
C GLN A 81 5.98 -15.58 -9.14
N VAL A 82 6.71 -14.51 -9.43
CA VAL A 82 6.90 -14.01 -10.80
C VAL A 82 8.39 -14.01 -11.10
N PHE A 83 8.77 -14.70 -12.17
CA PHE A 83 10.16 -14.89 -12.61
C PHE A 83 10.54 -13.99 -13.79
N ASP A 84 9.68 -13.03 -14.14
CA ASP A 84 9.95 -12.06 -15.19
C ASP A 84 11.11 -11.15 -14.79
N GLY A 85 11.90 -10.77 -15.79
CA GLY A 85 12.94 -9.75 -15.65
C GLY A 85 12.38 -8.33 -15.58
N GLY A 86 13.27 -7.39 -15.28
CA GLY A 86 13.00 -5.97 -15.15
C GLY A 86 12.23 -5.61 -13.87
N CYS A 87 11.67 -4.41 -13.87
CA CYS A 87 10.90 -3.87 -12.76
C CYS A 87 9.39 -4.11 -12.92
N GLY A 88 9.00 -5.15 -13.68
CA GLY A 88 7.65 -5.70 -13.64
C GLY A 88 7.32 -6.33 -12.28
N VAL A 89 8.35 -6.68 -11.52
CA VAL A 89 8.25 -7.22 -10.16
C VAL A 89 9.29 -6.52 -9.28
N ILE A 90 8.85 -6.02 -8.12
CA ILE A 90 9.73 -5.39 -7.13
C ILE A 90 9.55 -6.10 -5.80
N ASN A 91 10.65 -6.53 -5.20
CA ASN A 91 10.68 -7.15 -3.89
C ASN A 91 11.10 -6.13 -2.83
N VAL A 92 10.42 -6.15 -1.69
CA VAL A 92 10.61 -5.24 -0.56
C VAL A 92 10.89 -6.04 0.71
N ARG A 93 11.87 -5.63 1.50
CA ARG A 93 12.08 -6.08 2.89
C ARG A 93 11.99 -4.88 3.82
N TYR A 94 11.14 -4.96 4.83
CA TYR A 94 10.94 -3.94 5.85
C TYR A 94 11.09 -4.54 7.24
N ASN A 95 11.76 -3.80 8.13
CA ASN A 95 11.98 -4.19 9.51
C ASN A 95 11.14 -3.31 10.44
N PRO A 96 10.04 -3.84 11.01
CA PRO A 96 9.16 -3.09 11.90
C PRO A 96 9.81 -2.70 13.22
N LYS A 97 10.93 -3.31 13.61
CA LYS A 97 11.64 -2.98 14.86
C LYS A 97 12.45 -1.70 14.70
N SER A 98 13.13 -1.53 13.58
CA SER A 98 13.89 -0.31 13.26
C SER A 98 13.07 0.73 12.50
N ASP A 99 11.86 0.37 12.07
CA ASP A 99 10.99 1.20 11.22
C ASP A 99 11.66 1.59 9.89
N THR A 100 12.34 0.63 9.25
CA THR A 100 13.13 0.89 8.04
C THR A 100 12.84 -0.10 6.94
N VAL A 101 12.69 0.40 5.71
CA VAL A 101 12.84 -0.40 4.50
C VAL A 101 14.32 -0.77 4.33
N GLU A 102 14.64 -2.04 4.50
CA GLU A 102 16.02 -2.56 4.44
C GLU A 102 16.48 -2.80 2.99
N ASN A 103 15.56 -3.18 2.11
CA ASN A 103 15.90 -3.54 0.74
C ASN A 103 14.69 -3.37 -0.20
N VAL A 104 14.95 -2.82 -1.39
CA VAL A 104 14.01 -2.73 -2.51
C VAL A 104 14.78 -3.09 -3.78
N HIS A 105 14.35 -4.09 -4.54
CA HIS A 105 15.01 -4.48 -5.78
C HIS A 105 14.03 -5.03 -6.82
N CYS A 106 14.38 -4.86 -8.10
CA CYS A 106 13.73 -5.56 -9.19
C CYS A 106 14.36 -6.93 -9.40
N ASN A 107 13.66 -7.84 -10.07
CA ASN A 107 14.22 -9.14 -10.47
C ASN A 107 15.41 -9.03 -11.46
N GLY A 108 15.70 -7.82 -11.98
CA GLY A 108 16.85 -7.54 -12.85
C GLY A 108 16.58 -7.87 -14.31
N VAL A 109 17.39 -7.36 -15.24
CA VAL A 109 17.23 -7.60 -16.68
C VAL A 109 17.61 -9.06 -16.98
N ALA A 110 16.72 -9.81 -17.62
CA ALA A 110 17.04 -11.14 -18.17
C ALA A 110 18.00 -11.01 -19.36
#